data_AF-A0A3B6BZ28-F1
#
_entry.id   AF-A0A3B6BZ28-F1
#
_cell.length_a   1.000
_cell.length_b   1.000
_cell.length_c   1.000
_cell.angle_alpha   90.00
_cell.angle_beta   90.00
_cell.angle_gamma   90.00
#
_symmetry.space_group_name_H-M   'P 1'
#
loop_
_entity.id
_entity.type
_entity.pdbx_description
1 polymer ?
#
loop_
_entity_poly.entity_id
_entity_poly.type
_entity_poly.pdbx_seq_one_letter_code
_entity_poly.pdbx_strand_id
1 'polypeptide(L)'
;MLATVLTPLRLIFSKFVESYYSIAMRKHDMVPDHSFFEGLVACVAAIAPKDHYKNLEEGSIVLKKSKTFSFCEEGVHFEGECTPVKSDIVIFGTGFNGDQKIKDMFTSEYFRSIVVGSTSTTVPLYRECIHPKIPQLAVIGYSESLTNIYTTELMSKWISHFMDGGFRLPGVREMQRDVLEWEKFMKRYSRDYFRRSCVGIVHIWYNDQLCQDMGCNPRRKKGFFSELFEPYGPCDYVNLHPK
;
A
#
# COMPACT_ATOMS: atom_id res chain seq x y z
N MET A 1 -15.67 3.13 18.17
CA MET A 1 -17.12 3.39 18.32
C MET A 1 -17.65 4.37 17.27
N LEU A 2 -17.14 5.60 17.16
CA LEU A 2 -17.60 6.58 16.14
C LEU A 2 -17.32 6.14 14.69
N ALA A 3 -16.11 5.65 14.40
CA ALA A 3 -15.75 5.16 13.06
C ALA A 3 -16.68 4.01 12.58
N THR A 4 -17.12 3.15 13.50
CA THR A 4 -18.06 2.07 13.21
C THR A 4 -19.45 2.60 12.88
N VAL A 5 -19.92 3.59 13.65
CA VAL A 5 -21.23 4.26 13.42
C VAL A 5 -21.26 4.98 12.07
N LEU A 6 -20.15 5.58 11.64
CA LEU A 6 -20.03 6.30 10.37
C LEU A 6 -19.74 5.41 9.16
N THR A 7 -19.73 4.08 9.32
CA THR A 7 -19.51 3.14 8.21
C THR A 7 -20.47 3.35 7.03
N PRO A 8 -21.79 3.56 7.22
CA PRO A 8 -22.70 3.81 6.10
C PRO A 8 -22.35 5.07 5.32
N LEU A 9 -21.97 6.14 6.01
CA LEU A 9 -21.57 7.40 5.39
C LEU A 9 -20.31 7.21 4.52
N ARG A 10 -19.33 6.47 5.02
CA ARG A 10 -18.13 6.10 4.25
C ARG A 10 -18.48 5.34 2.97
N LEU A 11 -19.42 4.39 3.03
CA LEU A 11 -19.86 3.61 1.87
C LEU A 11 -20.56 4.50 0.84
N ILE A 12 -21.46 5.40 1.28
CA ILE A 12 -22.14 6.35 0.41
C ILE A 12 -21.12 7.25 -0.30
N PHE A 13 -20.19 7.84 0.46
CA PHE A 13 -19.15 8.69 -0.11
C PHE A 13 -18.29 7.92 -1.12
N SER A 14 -17.84 6.71 -0.76
CA SER A 14 -17.05 5.88 -1.67
C SER A 14 -17.80 5.57 -2.96
N LYS A 15 -19.10 5.27 -2.91
CA LYS A 15 -19.89 4.95 -4.10
C LYS A 15 -20.21 6.18 -4.93
N PHE A 16 -20.41 7.33 -4.30
CA PHE A 16 -20.54 8.60 -5.01
C PHE A 16 -19.26 8.92 -5.80
N VAL A 17 -18.10 8.83 -5.15
CA VAL A 17 -16.79 9.07 -5.78
C VAL A 17 -16.50 8.07 -6.90
N GLU A 18 -16.78 6.78 -6.66
CA GLU A 18 -16.66 5.73 -7.68
C GLU A 18 -17.52 6.04 -8.92
N SER A 19 -18.78 6.42 -8.72
CA SER A 19 -19.69 6.78 -9.80
C SER A 19 -19.15 7.96 -10.60
N TYR A 20 -18.73 9.03 -9.92
CA TYR A 20 -18.20 10.25 -10.54
C TYR A 20 -16.97 9.96 -11.41
N TYR A 21 -15.96 9.29 -10.87
CA TYR A 21 -14.75 8.96 -11.64
C TYR A 21 -14.99 7.93 -12.74
N SER A 22 -15.98 7.04 -12.59
CA SER A 22 -16.29 6.05 -13.61
C SER A 22 -16.83 6.66 -14.91
N ILE A 23 -17.38 7.89 -14.90
CA ILE A 23 -17.98 8.51 -16.09
C ILE A 23 -16.96 8.63 -17.22
N ALA A 24 -15.79 9.24 -16.95
CA ALA A 24 -14.73 9.37 -17.95
C ALA A 24 -14.15 8.00 -18.33
N MET A 25 -13.94 7.13 -17.34
CA MET A 25 -13.36 5.80 -17.56
C MET A 25 -14.25 4.92 -18.46
N ARG A 26 -15.58 4.95 -18.30
CA ARG A 26 -16.52 4.15 -19.11
C ARG A 26 -16.42 4.47 -20.60
N LYS A 27 -16.20 5.74 -20.96
CA LYS A 27 -16.06 6.17 -22.35
C LYS A 27 -14.89 5.46 -23.07
N HIS A 28 -13.87 5.07 -22.31
CA HIS A 28 -12.63 4.47 -22.81
C HIS A 28 -12.43 3.02 -22.34
N ASP A 29 -13.48 2.37 -21.80
CA ASP A 29 -13.41 1.02 -21.24
C ASP A 29 -12.32 0.87 -20.15
N MET A 30 -12.15 1.87 -19.28
CA MET A 30 -11.11 1.90 -18.23
C MET A 30 -11.63 1.63 -16.82
N VAL A 31 -12.92 1.29 -16.65
CA VAL A 31 -13.47 1.04 -15.30
C VAL A 31 -12.82 -0.21 -14.72
N PRO A 32 -12.19 -0.13 -13.52
CA PRO A 32 -11.60 -1.30 -12.88
C PRO A 32 -12.66 -2.30 -12.39
N ASP A 33 -12.27 -3.58 -12.30
CA ASP A 33 -13.13 -4.64 -11.76
C ASP A 33 -13.30 -4.57 -10.23
N HIS A 34 -12.47 -3.79 -9.55
CA HIS A 34 -12.53 -3.55 -8.11
C HIS A 34 -13.23 -2.23 -7.78
N SER A 35 -13.78 -2.12 -6.58
CA SER A 35 -14.41 -0.88 -6.11
C SER A 35 -13.38 0.21 -5.81
N PHE A 36 -13.81 1.47 -5.84
CA PHE A 36 -12.95 2.61 -5.48
C PHE A 36 -12.35 2.45 -4.06
N PHE A 37 -13.16 1.96 -3.12
CA PHE A 37 -12.71 1.71 -1.75
C PHE A 37 -11.60 0.66 -1.69
N GLU A 38 -11.78 -0.49 -2.35
CA GLU A 38 -10.75 -1.53 -2.43
C GLU A 38 -9.46 -0.98 -3.06
N GLY A 39 -9.61 -0.17 -4.11
CA GLY A 39 -8.49 0.48 -4.78
C GLY A 39 -7.70 1.43 -3.87
N LEU A 40 -8.40 2.19 -3.03
CA LEU A 40 -7.79 3.07 -2.02
C LEU A 40 -7.10 2.28 -0.90
N VAL A 41 -7.73 1.23 -0.38
CA VAL A 41 -7.13 0.41 0.69
C VAL A 41 -5.88 -0.29 0.17
N ALA A 42 -5.91 -0.79 -1.06
CA ALA A 42 -4.78 -1.45 -1.71
C ALA A 42 -3.72 -0.49 -2.30
N CYS A 43 -3.98 0.83 -2.28
CA CYS A 43 -3.13 1.86 -2.86
C CYS A 43 -2.81 1.64 -4.35
N VAL A 44 -3.81 1.14 -5.09
CA VAL A 44 -3.75 0.97 -6.56
C VAL A 44 -4.47 2.09 -7.31
N ALA A 45 -5.01 3.07 -6.59
CA ALA A 45 -5.57 4.29 -7.18
C ALA A 45 -4.44 5.18 -7.70
N ALA A 46 -4.54 5.59 -8.96
CA ALA A 46 -3.56 6.47 -9.61
C ALA A 46 -4.25 7.73 -10.17
N ILE A 47 -3.50 8.82 -10.23
CA ILE A 47 -3.94 10.04 -10.91
C ILE A 47 -3.56 9.91 -12.37
N ALA A 48 -4.53 10.10 -13.25
CA ALA A 48 -4.28 10.11 -14.69
C ALA A 48 -3.27 11.22 -15.02
N PRO A 49 -2.23 10.93 -15.84
CA PRO A 49 -1.30 11.96 -16.29
C PRO A 49 -2.03 13.10 -17.01
N LYS A 50 -1.39 14.27 -17.06
CA LYS A 50 -1.89 15.41 -17.82
C LYS A 50 -2.20 14.98 -19.27
N ASP A 51 -3.34 15.44 -19.78
CA ASP A 51 -3.82 15.18 -21.14
C ASP A 51 -4.08 13.69 -21.47
N HIS A 52 -4.11 12.77 -20.48
CA HIS A 52 -4.33 11.34 -20.72
C HIS A 52 -5.61 11.05 -21.53
N TYR A 53 -6.76 11.58 -21.11
CA TYR A 53 -8.02 11.38 -21.82
C TYR A 53 -8.05 12.06 -23.19
N LYS A 54 -7.44 13.25 -23.32
CA LYS A 54 -7.29 13.93 -24.61
C LYS A 54 -6.50 13.06 -25.59
N ASN A 55 -5.39 12.48 -25.15
CA ASN A 55 -4.55 11.61 -25.97
C ASN A 55 -5.27 10.30 -26.36
N LEU A 56 -6.20 9.81 -25.54
CA LEU A 56 -7.10 8.70 -25.91
C LEU A 56 -8.10 9.12 -27.00
N GLU A 57 -8.68 10.31 -26.90
CA GLU A 57 -9.64 10.84 -27.87
C GLU A 57 -8.99 11.16 -29.22
N GLU A 58 -7.76 11.68 -29.21
CA GLU A 58 -6.98 11.98 -30.42
C GLU A 58 -6.35 10.74 -31.05
N GLY A 59 -6.39 9.59 -30.38
CA GLY A 59 -5.83 8.32 -30.87
C GLY A 59 -4.31 8.18 -30.69
N SER A 60 -3.66 9.13 -30.02
CA SER A 60 -2.24 9.07 -29.64
C SER A 60 -1.95 7.97 -28.61
N ILE A 61 -2.95 7.61 -27.80
CA ILE A 61 -2.92 6.43 -26.93
C ILE A 61 -4.06 5.50 -27.38
N VAL A 62 -3.72 4.25 -27.68
CA VAL A 62 -4.70 3.20 -28.00
C VAL A 62 -4.67 2.16 -26.89
N LEU A 63 -5.82 1.95 -26.24
CA LEU A 63 -5.95 0.94 -25.19
C LEU A 63 -6.29 -0.41 -25.80
N LYS A 64 -5.55 -1.43 -25.38
CA LYS A 64 -5.79 -2.83 -25.73
C LYS A 64 -5.79 -3.66 -24.45
N LYS A 65 -6.93 -4.27 -24.12
CA LYS A 65 -7.04 -5.22 -23.02
C LYS A 65 -6.74 -6.61 -23.56
N SER A 66 -5.70 -7.25 -23.03
CA SER A 66 -5.42 -8.67 -23.29
C SER A 66 -4.85 -9.33 -22.05
N LYS A 67 -5.12 -10.63 -21.89
CA LYS A 67 -4.54 -11.46 -20.82
C LYS A 67 -3.16 -11.99 -21.18
N THR A 68 -2.92 -12.22 -22.47
CA THR A 68 -1.66 -12.76 -22.97
C THR A 68 -1.24 -12.04 -24.25
N PHE A 69 0.06 -12.04 -24.51
CA PHE A 69 0.62 -11.51 -25.75
C PHE A 69 1.90 -12.28 -26.08
N SER A 70 2.31 -12.21 -27.34
CA SER A 70 3.58 -12.75 -27.83
C SER A 70 4.29 -11.72 -28.70
N PHE A 71 5.60 -11.90 -28.86
CA PHE A 71 6.39 -11.08 -29.76
C PHE A 71 6.47 -11.73 -31.13
N CYS A 72 6.43 -10.90 -32.17
CA CYS A 72 6.74 -11.28 -33.54
C CYS A 72 7.70 -10.25 -34.15
N GLU A 73 8.24 -10.57 -35.33
CA GLU A 73 9.20 -9.69 -36.04
C GLU A 73 8.64 -8.26 -36.25
N GLU A 74 7.33 -8.15 -36.49
CA GLU A 74 6.68 -6.85 -36.74
C GLU A 74 6.26 -6.10 -35.47
N GLY A 75 6.30 -6.71 -34.28
CA GLY A 75 5.83 -6.08 -33.03
C GLY A 75 5.21 -7.05 -32.03
N VAL A 76 4.01 -6.71 -31.51
CA VAL A 76 3.32 -7.46 -30.45
C VAL A 76 2.02 -8.04 -30.95
N HIS A 77 1.81 -9.34 -30.75
CA HIS A 77 0.57 -10.02 -31.07
C HIS A 77 -0.25 -10.26 -29.79
N PHE A 78 -1.50 -9.82 -29.79
CA PHE A 78 -2.44 -10.03 -28.69
C PHE A 78 -3.35 -11.23 -28.98
N GLU A 79 -3.60 -12.05 -27.97
CA GLU A 79 -4.52 -13.18 -28.09
C GLU A 79 -5.91 -12.73 -28.55
N GLY A 80 -6.41 -13.36 -29.63
CA GLY A 80 -7.72 -13.04 -30.22
C GLY A 80 -7.68 -11.97 -31.32
N GLU A 81 -6.54 -11.32 -31.57
CA GLU A 81 -6.39 -10.39 -32.70
C GLU A 81 -5.77 -11.09 -33.91
N CYS A 82 -6.30 -10.84 -35.12
CA CYS A 82 -5.78 -11.46 -36.34
C CYS A 82 -4.43 -10.88 -36.78
N THR A 83 -4.13 -9.64 -36.39
CA THR A 83 -2.96 -8.88 -36.87
C THR A 83 -2.15 -8.36 -35.69
N PRO A 84 -0.81 -8.40 -35.77
CA PRO A 84 0.03 -7.83 -34.72
C PRO A 84 -0.05 -6.29 -34.70
N VAL A 85 0.17 -5.72 -33.51
CA VAL A 85 0.38 -4.28 -33.33
C VAL A 85 1.85 -3.96 -33.60
N LYS A 86 2.07 -3.25 -34.70
CA LYS A 86 3.42 -2.82 -35.09
C LYS A 86 4.04 -1.96 -34.00
N SER A 87 5.24 -2.33 -33.57
CA SER A 87 5.89 -1.71 -32.41
C SER A 87 7.41 -1.67 -32.59
N ASP A 88 8.00 -0.47 -32.55
CA ASP A 88 9.47 -0.30 -32.58
C ASP A 88 10.10 -0.57 -31.19
N ILE A 89 9.36 -0.23 -30.13
CA ILE A 89 9.82 -0.34 -28.73
C ILE A 89 8.69 -0.90 -27.89
N VAL A 90 9.02 -1.85 -27.01
CA VAL A 90 8.09 -2.39 -26.02
C VAL A 90 8.64 -2.14 -24.62
N ILE A 91 7.86 -1.44 -23.79
CA ILE A 91 8.22 -1.07 -22.42
C ILE A 91 7.34 -1.84 -21.44
N PHE A 92 7.97 -2.63 -20.57
CA PHE A 92 7.28 -3.38 -19.51
C PHE A 92 7.02 -2.51 -18.28
N GLY A 93 5.82 -1.94 -18.20
CA GLY A 93 5.30 -1.24 -17.02
C GLY A 93 4.68 -2.16 -15.96
N THR A 94 5.22 -3.35 -15.73
CA THR A 94 4.59 -4.43 -14.93
C THR A 94 4.95 -4.42 -13.44
N GLY A 95 5.64 -3.37 -12.96
CA GLY A 95 6.01 -3.21 -11.55
C GLY A 95 7.30 -3.93 -11.15
N PHE A 96 7.44 -4.27 -9.87
CA PHE A 96 8.66 -4.83 -9.28
C PHE A 96 8.37 -6.04 -8.39
N ASN A 97 9.31 -7.00 -8.35
CA ASN A 97 9.24 -8.15 -7.47
C ASN A 97 9.96 -7.88 -6.13
N GLY A 98 9.29 -7.16 -5.22
CA GLY A 98 9.86 -6.77 -3.91
C GLY A 98 10.21 -7.97 -3.02
N ASP A 99 9.35 -8.99 -3.00
CA ASP A 99 9.56 -10.21 -2.22
C ASP A 99 10.86 -10.93 -2.58
N GLN A 100 11.08 -11.13 -3.89
CA GLN A 100 12.26 -11.81 -4.38
C GLN A 100 13.52 -11.04 -4.04
N LYS A 101 13.50 -9.71 -4.16
CA LYS A 101 14.62 -8.85 -3.77
C LYS A 101 14.99 -9.04 -2.29
N ILE A 102 14.00 -9.10 -1.40
CA ILE A 102 14.24 -9.31 0.04
C ILE A 102 14.78 -10.72 0.30
N LYS A 103 14.22 -11.75 -0.33
CA LYS A 103 14.75 -13.12 -0.22
C LYS A 103 16.22 -13.16 -0.64
N ASP A 104 16.57 -12.48 -1.73
CA ASP A 104 17.91 -12.48 -2.29
C ASP A 104 18.97 -11.74 -1.48
N MET A 105 18.56 -10.96 -0.47
CA MET A 105 19.49 -10.40 0.52
C MET A 105 20.05 -11.46 1.49
N PHE A 106 19.39 -12.61 1.63
CA PHE A 106 19.80 -13.67 2.56
C PHE A 106 20.53 -14.80 1.85
N THR A 107 21.70 -15.16 2.40
CA THR A 107 22.45 -16.37 2.01
C THR A 107 21.88 -17.64 2.67
N SER A 108 21.32 -17.52 3.87
CA SER A 108 20.71 -18.62 4.61
C SER A 108 19.39 -19.07 3.99
N GLU A 109 19.30 -20.34 3.58
CA GLU A 109 18.06 -20.93 3.05
C GLU A 109 16.89 -20.82 4.04
N TYR A 110 17.18 -21.00 5.34
CA TYR A 110 16.17 -20.84 6.39
C TYR A 110 15.58 -19.43 6.37
N PHE A 111 16.41 -18.37 6.37
CA PHE A 111 15.90 -17.01 6.35
C PHE A 111 15.20 -16.67 5.03
N ARG A 112 15.74 -17.12 3.88
CA ARG A 112 15.07 -17.01 2.58
C ARG A 112 13.66 -17.59 2.59
N SER A 113 13.47 -18.72 3.29
CA SER A 113 12.17 -19.42 3.37
C SER A 113 11.13 -18.72 4.25
N ILE A 114 11.56 -17.91 5.24
CA ILE A 114 10.63 -17.29 6.20
C ILE A 114 10.42 -15.80 5.98
N VAL A 115 11.42 -15.08 5.43
CA VAL A 115 11.48 -13.60 5.48
C VAL A 115 10.27 -12.89 4.88
N VAL A 116 9.66 -13.45 3.83
CA VAL A 116 8.46 -12.89 3.19
C VAL A 116 7.22 -13.79 3.30
N GLY A 117 7.32 -14.87 4.07
CA GLY A 117 6.22 -15.82 4.28
C GLY A 117 5.70 -16.48 2.99
N SER A 118 4.47 -16.97 3.06
CA SER A 118 3.75 -17.58 1.93
C SER A 118 3.19 -16.51 1.00
N THR A 119 3.10 -16.79 -0.30
CA THR A 119 2.43 -15.90 -1.27
C THR A 119 0.94 -15.70 -0.97
N SER A 120 0.33 -16.60 -0.19
CA SER A 120 -1.06 -16.52 0.26
C SER A 120 -1.28 -15.69 1.53
N THR A 121 -0.22 -15.14 2.14
CA THR A 121 -0.27 -14.30 3.35
C THR A 121 0.38 -12.95 3.10
N THR A 122 0.14 -11.98 3.99
CA THR A 122 0.97 -10.76 4.02
C THR A 122 2.41 -11.14 4.38
N VAL A 123 3.35 -10.23 4.11
CA VAL A 123 4.73 -10.38 4.58
C VAL A 123 4.73 -10.23 6.11
N PRO A 124 5.39 -11.14 6.84
CA PRO A 124 5.26 -11.22 8.30
C PRO A 124 6.13 -10.18 9.01
N LEU A 125 5.78 -8.90 8.87
CA LEU A 125 6.47 -7.77 9.50
C LEU A 125 5.59 -7.14 10.59
N TYR A 126 6.03 -7.24 11.84
CA TYR A 126 5.45 -6.47 12.94
C TYR A 126 5.64 -4.98 12.68
N ARG A 127 4.56 -4.20 12.81
CA ARG A 127 4.52 -2.77 12.44
C ARG A 127 4.99 -2.49 11.01
N GLU A 128 4.84 -3.46 10.10
CA GLU A 128 5.37 -3.36 8.73
C GLU A 128 6.89 -3.10 8.67
N CYS A 129 7.63 -3.44 9.73
CA CYS A 129 9.05 -3.14 9.85
C CYS A 129 9.93 -4.29 10.37
N ILE A 130 9.54 -4.92 11.49
CA ILE A 130 10.39 -5.93 12.17
C ILE A 130 9.89 -7.33 11.87
N HIS A 131 10.77 -8.22 11.41
CA HIS A 131 10.41 -9.63 11.25
C HIS A 131 10.48 -10.36 12.61
N PRO A 132 9.40 -10.98 13.12
CA PRO A 132 9.35 -11.52 14.49
C PRO A 132 10.38 -12.63 14.79
N LYS A 133 10.89 -13.31 13.77
CA LYS A 133 11.81 -14.45 13.90
C LYS A 133 13.22 -14.20 13.33
N ILE A 134 13.47 -13.05 12.71
CA ILE A 134 14.81 -12.75 12.17
C ILE A 134 15.38 -11.65 13.07
N PRO A 135 16.37 -11.97 13.92
CA PRO A 135 16.94 -10.99 14.84
C PRO A 135 17.77 -9.96 14.06
N GLN A 136 17.91 -8.76 14.62
CA GLN A 136 18.80 -7.69 14.12
C GLN A 136 18.49 -7.27 12.67
N LEU A 137 17.24 -7.34 12.26
CA LEU A 137 16.76 -6.89 10.95
C LEU A 137 15.56 -5.97 11.12
N ALA A 138 15.63 -4.80 10.48
CA ALA A 138 14.50 -3.92 10.25
C ALA A 138 14.38 -3.66 8.75
N VAL A 139 13.16 -3.72 8.24
CA VAL A 139 12.84 -3.39 6.84
C VAL A 139 12.09 -2.07 6.86
N ILE A 140 12.65 -1.05 6.18
CA ILE A 140 12.05 0.28 6.11
C ILE A 140 11.52 0.50 4.69
N GLY A 141 10.26 0.93 4.59
CA GLY A 141 9.62 1.22 3.31
C GLY A 141 9.11 -0.02 2.56
N TYR A 142 8.87 -1.14 3.27
CA TYR A 142 8.17 -2.28 2.68
C TYR A 142 6.70 -1.97 2.38
N SER A 143 6.01 -1.35 3.35
CA SER A 143 4.62 -0.97 3.20
C SER A 143 4.45 0.29 2.36
N GLU A 144 3.40 0.29 1.54
CA GLU A 144 3.02 1.45 0.74
C GLU A 144 2.12 2.39 1.56
N SER A 145 2.11 3.65 1.19
CA SER A 145 1.22 4.70 1.67
C SER A 145 0.95 5.66 0.51
N LEU A 146 -0.11 6.48 0.63
CA LEU A 146 -0.34 7.61 -0.26
C LEU A 146 0.83 8.62 -0.22
N THR A 147 1.57 8.61 0.89
CA THR A 147 2.65 9.54 1.22
C THR A 147 3.77 8.80 1.98
N ASN A 148 4.61 8.08 1.24
CA ASN A 148 5.65 7.23 1.81
C ASN A 148 6.68 7.97 2.67
N ILE A 149 6.97 9.23 2.34
CA ILE A 149 8.06 9.99 2.97
C ILE A 149 7.87 10.10 4.49
N TYR A 150 6.76 10.66 4.95
CA TYR A 150 6.60 10.88 6.40
C TYR A 150 6.24 9.60 7.18
N THR A 151 5.63 8.61 6.51
CA THR A 151 5.47 7.25 7.08
C THR A 151 6.83 6.66 7.43
N THR A 152 7.74 6.73 6.45
CA THR A 152 9.09 6.17 6.56
C THR A 152 9.93 6.96 7.55
N GLU A 153 9.76 8.29 7.61
CA GLU A 153 10.39 9.13 8.63
C GLU A 153 9.97 8.70 10.04
N LEU A 154 8.67 8.52 10.28
CA LEU A 154 8.18 8.11 11.59
C LEU A 154 8.64 6.69 11.96
N MET A 155 8.62 5.76 11.01
CA MET A 155 9.18 4.41 11.20
C MET A 155 10.68 4.46 11.53
N SER A 156 11.44 5.35 10.89
CA SER A 156 12.86 5.54 11.19
C SER A 156 13.10 6.11 12.58
N LYS A 157 12.25 7.06 13.03
CA LYS A 157 12.26 7.54 14.42
C LYS A 157 11.94 6.40 15.40
N TRP A 158 10.91 5.60 15.11
CA TRP A 158 10.53 4.44 15.91
C TRP A 158 11.66 3.41 16.06
N ILE A 159 12.33 3.06 14.96
CA ILE A 159 13.52 2.18 15.00
C ILE A 159 14.65 2.82 15.80
N SER A 160 14.93 4.11 15.62
CA SER A 160 16.00 4.79 16.35
C SER A 160 15.74 4.78 17.86
N HIS A 161 14.50 5.07 18.28
CA HIS A 161 14.09 4.99 19.69
C HIS A 161 14.18 3.55 20.24
N PHE A 162 13.83 2.54 19.45
CA PHE A 162 13.99 1.14 19.84
C PHE A 162 15.46 0.79 20.06
N MET A 163 16.33 1.17 19.12
CA MET A 163 17.78 0.89 19.18
C MET A 163 18.46 1.59 20.36
N ASP A 164 17.99 2.78 20.74
CA ASP A 164 18.44 3.51 21.92
C ASP A 164 17.90 2.92 23.24
N GLY A 165 17.06 1.89 23.17
CA GLY A 165 16.45 1.26 24.34
C GLY A 165 15.27 2.02 24.93
N GLY A 166 14.74 3.02 24.21
CA GLY A 166 13.59 3.83 24.64
C GLY A 166 12.30 3.03 24.83
N PHE A 167 12.17 1.87 24.17
CA PHE A 167 11.16 0.87 24.45
C PHE A 167 11.66 -0.53 24.10
N ARG A 168 10.89 -1.56 24.50
CA ARG A 168 11.16 -2.95 24.14
C ARG A 168 10.07 -3.47 23.22
N LEU A 169 10.46 -4.25 22.22
CA LEU A 169 9.51 -4.99 21.39
C LEU A 169 8.75 -6.02 22.24
N PRO A 170 7.48 -6.29 21.91
CA PRO A 170 6.73 -7.35 22.56
C PRO A 170 7.31 -8.73 22.22
N GLY A 171 6.83 -9.78 22.89
CA GLY A 171 7.31 -11.13 22.64
C GLY A 171 7.00 -11.61 21.22
N VAL A 172 7.78 -12.56 20.70
CA VAL A 172 7.60 -13.10 19.33
C VAL A 172 6.17 -13.55 19.05
N ARG A 173 5.52 -14.21 20.02
CA ARG A 173 4.12 -14.66 19.88
C ARG A 173 3.14 -13.51 19.72
N GLU A 174 3.38 -12.39 20.39
CA GLU A 174 2.52 -11.20 20.32
C GLU A 174 2.72 -10.45 19.01
N MET A 175 3.97 -10.29 18.58
CA MET A 175 4.29 -9.75 17.25
C MET A 175 3.64 -10.57 16.14
N GLN A 176 3.67 -11.91 16.24
CA GLN A 176 3.00 -12.78 15.27
C GLN A 176 1.48 -12.65 15.30
N ARG A 177 0.88 -12.41 16.48
CA ARG A 177 -0.56 -12.17 16.59
C ARG A 177 -0.96 -10.86 15.90
N ASP A 178 -0.19 -9.79 16.09
CA ASP A 178 -0.37 -8.50 15.42
C ASP A 178 -0.30 -8.64 13.88
N VAL A 179 0.71 -9.37 13.39
CA VAL A 179 0.84 -9.70 11.95
C VAL A 179 -0.40 -10.44 11.42
N LEU A 180 -0.94 -11.39 12.17
CA LEU A 180 -2.15 -12.13 11.76
C LEU A 180 -3.41 -11.25 11.79
N GLU A 181 -3.50 -10.30 12.71
CA GLU A 181 -4.59 -9.31 12.73
C GLU A 181 -4.51 -8.37 11.54
N TRP A 182 -3.29 -7.92 11.21
CA TRP A 182 -3.03 -7.14 10.00
C TRP A 182 -3.38 -7.92 8.72
N GLU A 183 -2.99 -9.19 8.62
CA GLU A 183 -3.33 -10.05 7.49
C GLU A 183 -4.85 -10.15 7.29
N LYS A 184 -5.61 -10.35 8.37
CA LYS A 184 -7.09 -10.41 8.33
C LYS A 184 -7.68 -9.09 7.83
N PHE A 185 -7.16 -7.96 8.29
CA PHE A 185 -7.57 -6.64 7.82
C PHE A 185 -7.32 -6.49 6.32
N MET A 186 -6.09 -6.77 5.86
CA MET A 186 -5.71 -6.63 4.45
C MET A 186 -6.52 -7.54 3.54
N LYS A 187 -6.70 -8.82 3.92
CA LYS A 187 -7.53 -9.76 3.13
C LYS A 187 -8.99 -9.33 3.04
N ARG A 188 -9.53 -8.74 4.11
CA ARG A 188 -10.92 -8.28 4.16
C ARG A 188 -11.18 -7.10 3.23
N TYR A 189 -10.22 -6.19 3.07
CA TYR A 189 -10.46 -4.90 2.42
C TYR A 189 -9.67 -4.67 1.13
N SER A 190 -8.61 -5.44 0.85
CA SER A 190 -7.80 -5.31 -0.37
C SER A 190 -7.93 -6.50 -1.33
N ARG A 191 -8.65 -7.56 -0.95
CA ARG A 191 -8.78 -8.83 -1.71
C ARG A 191 -7.42 -9.26 -2.28
N ASP A 192 -7.31 -9.47 -3.59
CA ASP A 192 -6.12 -9.99 -4.27
C ASP A 192 -4.88 -9.12 -4.12
N TYR A 193 -5.04 -7.84 -3.73
CA TYR A 193 -3.94 -6.91 -3.49
C TYR A 193 -3.40 -6.92 -2.05
N PHE A 194 -3.89 -7.80 -1.17
CA PHE A 194 -3.51 -7.84 0.26
C PHE A 194 -2.00 -7.85 0.47
N ARG A 195 -1.24 -8.49 -0.43
CA ARG A 195 0.20 -8.70 -0.28
C ARG A 195 1.04 -7.44 -0.47
N ARG A 196 0.54 -6.43 -1.21
CA ARG A 196 1.21 -5.12 -1.36
C ARG A 196 1.41 -4.42 -0.01
N SER A 197 0.55 -4.74 0.97
CA SER A 197 0.57 -4.20 2.32
C SER A 197 0.60 -2.66 2.33
N CYS A 198 -0.56 -2.04 2.11
CA CYS A 198 -0.67 -0.58 2.18
C CYS A 198 -1.26 -0.11 3.51
N VAL A 199 -0.61 0.88 4.13
CA VAL A 199 -1.09 1.56 5.35
C VAL A 199 -1.83 2.86 5.04
N GLY A 200 -1.95 3.27 3.76
CA GLY A 200 -2.44 4.59 3.35
C GLY A 200 -3.81 4.99 3.89
N ILE A 201 -4.79 4.07 3.95
CA ILE A 201 -6.14 4.38 4.46
C ILE A 201 -6.24 4.36 5.98
N VAL A 202 -5.29 3.69 6.65
CA VAL A 202 -5.19 3.59 8.11
C VAL A 202 -3.97 4.34 8.64
N HIS A 203 -3.50 5.32 7.88
CA HIS A 203 -2.21 5.97 8.10
C HIS A 203 -2.09 6.61 9.48
N ILE A 204 -3.14 7.30 9.90
CA ILE A 204 -3.24 7.93 11.22
C ILE A 204 -3.14 6.87 12.31
N TRP A 205 -3.93 5.79 12.20
CA TRP A 205 -3.91 4.70 13.16
C TRP A 205 -2.54 4.02 13.22
N TYR A 206 -1.91 3.76 12.07
CA TYR A 206 -0.59 3.15 12.00
C TYR A 206 0.45 4.02 12.70
N ASN A 207 0.49 5.32 12.42
CA ASN A 207 1.40 6.25 13.08
C ASN A 207 1.11 6.37 14.58
N ASP A 208 -0.16 6.32 14.99
CA ASP A 208 -0.56 6.33 16.40
C ASP A 208 0.02 5.13 17.15
N GLN A 209 0.07 3.95 16.51
CA GLN A 209 0.71 2.76 17.09
C GLN A 209 2.21 3.00 17.31
N LEU A 210 2.93 3.53 16.32
CA LEU A 210 4.36 3.84 16.48
C LEU A 210 4.61 4.88 17.58
N CYS A 211 3.76 5.91 17.65
CA CYS A 211 3.81 6.90 18.72
C CYS A 211 3.59 6.26 20.09
N GLN A 212 2.59 5.38 20.23
CA GLN A 212 2.31 4.67 21.49
C GLN A 212 3.49 3.80 21.94
N ASP A 213 4.08 3.06 21.01
CA ASP A 213 5.25 2.21 21.28
C ASP A 213 6.44 3.06 21.81
N MET A 214 6.66 4.26 21.25
CA MET A 214 7.67 5.22 21.71
C MET A 214 7.28 6.00 22.98
N GLY A 215 6.10 5.77 23.57
CA GLY A 215 5.59 6.56 24.70
C GLY A 215 5.19 8.00 24.35
N CYS A 216 5.08 8.32 23.06
CA CYS A 216 4.62 9.63 22.56
C CYS A 216 3.09 9.73 22.59
N ASN A 217 2.56 10.95 22.64
CA ASN A 217 1.12 11.17 22.60
C ASN A 217 0.54 10.86 21.20
N PRO A 218 -0.38 9.88 21.04
CA PRO A 218 -1.03 9.60 19.76
C PRO A 218 -2.20 10.55 19.48
N ARG A 219 -2.28 11.72 20.10
CA ARG A 219 -3.22 12.79 19.78
C ARG A 219 -2.43 14.10 19.72
N ARG A 220 -2.12 14.57 18.51
CA ARG A 220 -1.15 15.66 18.29
C ARG A 220 -1.83 16.98 17.90
N LYS A 221 -3.13 16.96 17.62
CA LYS A 221 -3.92 18.18 17.39
C LYS A 221 -4.36 18.77 18.72
N LYS A 222 -4.50 20.10 18.73
CA LYS A 222 -4.94 20.83 19.92
C LYS A 222 -6.47 20.85 19.98
N GLY A 223 -7.03 20.05 20.88
CA GLY A 223 -8.46 20.06 21.17
C GLY A 223 -9.24 18.94 20.47
N PHE A 224 -10.43 18.68 21.00
CA PHE A 224 -11.26 17.53 20.59
C PHE A 224 -11.72 17.59 19.13
N PHE A 225 -12.13 18.78 18.66
CA PHE A 225 -12.63 18.94 17.30
C PHE A 225 -11.52 18.87 16.26
N SER A 226 -10.37 19.48 16.53
CA SER A 226 -9.21 19.39 15.64
C SER A 226 -8.73 17.94 15.48
N GLU A 227 -8.74 17.15 16.56
CA GLU A 227 -8.45 15.71 16.49
C GLU A 227 -9.40 14.91 15.61
N LEU A 228 -10.65 15.36 15.48
CA LEU A 228 -11.67 14.63 14.74
C LEU A 228 -11.73 15.04 13.26
N PHE A 229 -11.43 16.31 12.95
CA PHE A 229 -11.72 16.90 11.65
C PHE A 229 -10.51 17.45 10.89
N GLU A 230 -9.41 17.78 11.57
CA GLU A 230 -8.22 18.27 10.86
C GLU A 230 -7.39 17.12 10.28
N PRO A 231 -6.85 17.28 9.06
CA PRO A 231 -5.96 16.29 8.49
C PRO A 231 -4.65 16.21 9.29
N TYR A 232 -4.18 14.98 9.47
CA TYR A 232 -2.85 14.70 9.96
C TYR A 232 -1.82 14.83 8.84
N GLY A 233 -0.70 15.48 9.13
CA GLY A 233 0.40 15.68 8.20
C GLY A 233 1.78 15.64 8.87
N PRO A 234 2.86 15.78 8.09
CA PRO A 234 4.23 15.67 8.58
C PRO A 234 4.55 16.61 9.76
N CYS A 235 3.99 17.82 9.74
CA CYS A 235 4.20 18.82 10.79
C CYS A 235 3.75 18.34 12.18
N ASP A 236 2.79 17.41 12.25
CA ASP A 236 2.30 16.86 13.52
C ASP A 236 3.29 15.90 14.18
N TYR A 237 4.38 15.50 13.48
CA TYR A 237 5.36 14.50 13.92
C TYR A 237 6.79 15.05 14.07
N VAL A 238 6.98 16.38 14.00
CA VAL A 238 8.31 17.01 14.05
C VAL A 238 8.98 16.84 15.41
N ASN A 239 8.26 17.13 16.49
CA ASN A 239 8.77 17.14 17.87
C ASN A 239 8.15 16.01 18.70
N LEU A 240 8.40 14.77 18.29
CA LEU A 240 7.95 13.61 19.06
C LEU A 240 8.88 13.42 20.26
N HIS A 241 8.30 13.54 21.45
CA HIS A 241 8.98 13.28 22.70
C HIS A 241 8.18 12.25 23.50
N PRO A 242 8.84 11.20 24.03
CA PRO A 242 8.25 10.34 25.04
C PRO A 242 7.74 11.18 26.21
N LYS A 243 6.60 10.81 26.78
CA LYS A 243 6.09 11.42 28.01
C LYS A 243 6.92 11.03 29.24
#